data_AF-X0W1F3-F1
#
_entry.id   AF-X0W1F3-F1
#
_cell.length_a   1.000
_cell.length_b   1.000
_cell.length_c   1.000
_cell.angle_alpha   90.00
_cell.angle_beta   90.00
_cell.angle_gamma   90.00
#
_symmetry.space_group_name_H-M   'P 1'
#
loop_
_entity.id
_entity.type
_entity.pdbx_description
1 polymer ?
#
loop_
_entity_poly.entity_id
_entity_poly.type
_entity_poly.pdbx_seq_one_letter_code
_entity_poly.pdbx_strand_id
1 'polypeptide(L)'
;MIITIDGPAGAGKSTVARALARRLGFRFLDTGAMYRAAALAGMRESVDWQQPEQMAALVVKVKIELCDDRVLLDGKDVSETIRTQEVTDVTRYAADNPQVRGHMVRLQRAMAQGHDAVAEGRDQGTVVFPNAACKFFLTASPRQRAQRRLGDLQS
;
A
#
# COMPACT_ATOMS: atom_id res chain seq x y z
N MET A 1 -7.02 -11.24 -14.59
CA MET A 1 -6.02 -10.36 -15.21
C MET A 1 -5.46 -9.42 -14.16
N ILE A 2 -4.13 -9.30 -14.06
CA ILE A 2 -3.47 -8.36 -13.15
C ILE A 2 -2.76 -7.28 -13.95
N ILE A 3 -2.94 -6.02 -13.55
CA ILE A 3 -2.23 -4.85 -14.07
C ILE A 3 -1.45 -4.23 -12.91
N THR A 4 -0.16 -3.96 -13.10
CA THR A 4 0.67 -3.29 -12.09
C THR A 4 1.04 -1.88 -12.51
N ILE A 5 1.05 -0.95 -11.54
CA ILE A 5 1.47 0.43 -11.71
C ILE A 5 2.51 0.77 -10.65
N ASP A 6 3.78 0.74 -11.04
CA ASP A 6 4.93 0.98 -10.17
C ASP A 6 5.48 2.40 -10.34
N GLY A 7 6.27 2.86 -9.37
CA GLY A 7 6.97 4.16 -9.46
C GLY A 7 7.16 4.87 -8.11
N PRO A 8 7.88 5.99 -8.08
CA PRO A 8 8.19 6.70 -6.85
C PRO A 8 6.95 7.34 -6.21
N ALA A 9 7.05 7.70 -4.92
CA ALA A 9 6.05 8.51 -4.24
C ALA A 9 5.87 9.86 -4.96
N GLY A 10 4.63 10.39 -5.00
CA GLY A 10 4.31 11.62 -5.72
C GLY A 10 4.23 11.49 -7.25
N ALA A 11 4.45 10.31 -7.83
CA ALA A 11 4.33 10.11 -9.28
C ALA A 11 2.87 10.11 -9.80
N GLY A 12 1.87 10.09 -8.91
CA GLY A 12 0.45 10.08 -9.28
C GLY A 12 -0.12 8.67 -9.52
N LYS A 13 0.57 7.63 -9.04
CA LYS A 13 0.18 6.22 -9.25
C LYS A 13 -1.22 5.90 -8.73
N SER A 14 -1.50 6.21 -7.47
CA SER A 14 -2.78 5.85 -6.84
C SER A 14 -3.96 6.52 -7.56
N THR A 15 -3.79 7.76 -8.06
CA THR A 15 -4.78 8.44 -8.89
C THR A 15 -5.03 7.70 -10.21
N VAL A 16 -3.97 7.37 -10.96
CA VAL A 16 -4.09 6.67 -12.25
C VAL A 16 -4.61 5.25 -12.08
N ALA A 17 -4.11 4.52 -11.08
CA ALA A 17 -4.50 3.14 -10.79
C ALA A 17 -5.97 3.03 -10.38
N ARG A 18 -6.45 3.94 -9.52
CA ARG A 18 -7.86 3.99 -9.14
C ARG A 18 -8.77 4.31 -10.32
N ALA A 19 -8.39 5.29 -11.15
CA ALA A 19 -9.15 5.64 -12.34
C ALA A 19 -9.20 4.48 -13.35
N LEU A 20 -8.08 3.78 -13.56
CA LEU A 20 -8.01 2.62 -14.44
C LEU A 20 -8.87 1.47 -13.92
N ALA A 21 -8.75 1.14 -12.62
CA ALA A 21 -9.53 0.09 -11.98
C ALA A 21 -11.04 0.34 -12.15
N ARG A 22 -11.50 1.56 -11.85
CA ARG A 22 -12.91 1.97 -12.03
C ARG A 22 -13.36 1.86 -13.48
N ARG A 23 -12.55 2.30 -14.45
CA ARG A 23 -12.88 2.24 -15.87
C ARG A 23 -13.00 0.81 -16.39
N LEU A 24 -12.20 -0.12 -15.86
CA LEU A 24 -12.20 -1.53 -16.27
C LEU A 24 -13.14 -2.41 -15.44
N GLY A 25 -13.72 -1.90 -14.35
CA GLY A 25 -14.45 -2.72 -13.38
C GLY A 25 -13.57 -3.69 -12.59
N PHE A 26 -12.28 -3.36 -12.45
CA PHE A 26 -11.29 -4.20 -11.75
C PHE A 26 -11.22 -3.79 -10.27
N ARG A 27 -10.76 -4.72 -9.42
CA ARG A 27 -10.41 -4.39 -8.03
C ARG A 27 -9.20 -3.46 -8.01
N PHE A 28 -9.20 -2.49 -7.13
CA PHE A 28 -8.04 -1.62 -6.88
C PHE A 28 -7.30 -2.09 -5.62
N LEU A 29 -5.99 -2.37 -5.73
CA LEU A 29 -5.14 -2.71 -4.59
C LEU A 29 -4.21 -1.54 -4.26
N ASP A 30 -4.63 -0.73 -3.26
CA ASP A 30 -3.82 0.33 -2.65
C ASP A 30 -2.80 -0.27 -1.68
N THR A 31 -1.69 -0.78 -2.22
CA THR A 31 -0.70 -1.48 -1.39
C THR A 31 0.01 -0.53 -0.43
N GLY A 32 0.13 0.76 -0.78
CA GLY A 32 0.62 1.79 0.13
C GLY A 32 -0.25 1.93 1.37
N ALA A 33 -1.57 1.88 1.23
CA ALA A 33 -2.49 1.90 2.35
C ALA A 33 -2.36 0.67 3.26
N MET A 34 -2.08 -0.51 2.70
CA MET A 34 -1.84 -1.72 3.50
C MET A 34 -0.62 -1.57 4.41
N TYR A 35 0.50 -1.04 3.90
CA TYR A 35 1.70 -0.79 4.73
C TYR A 35 1.44 0.29 5.79
N ARG A 36 0.65 1.32 5.48
CA ARG A 36 0.23 2.34 6.47
C ARG A 36 -0.69 1.76 7.54
N ALA A 37 -1.59 0.84 7.19
CA ALA A 37 -2.42 0.11 8.15
C ALA A 37 -1.58 -0.76 9.08
N ALA A 38 -0.55 -1.43 8.55
CA ALA A 38 0.40 -2.17 9.38
C ALA A 38 1.17 -1.25 10.34
N ALA A 39 1.65 -0.10 9.86
CA ALA A 39 2.34 0.87 10.71
C ALA A 39 1.41 1.46 11.80
N LEU A 40 0.15 1.75 11.47
CA LEU A 40 -0.85 2.17 12.45
C LEU A 40 -1.09 1.09 13.53
N ALA A 41 -1.12 -0.18 13.15
CA ALA A 41 -1.18 -1.28 14.12
C ALA A 41 0.03 -1.25 15.07
N GLY A 42 1.24 -1.07 14.52
CA GLY A 42 2.47 -0.95 15.32
C GLY A 42 2.42 0.22 16.30
N MET A 43 1.86 1.37 15.89
CA MET A 43 1.66 2.52 16.79
C MET A 43 0.69 2.19 17.92
N ARG A 44 -0.45 1.55 17.61
CA ARG A 44 -1.48 1.19 18.61
C ARG A 44 -0.96 0.21 19.66
N GLU A 45 -0.14 -0.74 19.23
CA GLU A 45 0.47 -1.76 20.10
C GLU A 45 1.81 -1.31 20.71
N SER A 46 2.21 -0.04 20.49
CA SER A 46 3.47 0.52 21.01
C SER A 46 4.70 -0.32 20.69
N VAL A 47 4.76 -0.85 19.46
CA VAL A 47 5.91 -1.63 18.97
C VAL A 47 7.19 -0.80 19.05
N ASP A 48 8.25 -1.42 19.56
CA ASP A 48 9.58 -0.83 19.49
C ASP A 48 10.10 -0.88 18.04
N TRP A 49 10.18 0.28 17.40
CA TRP A 49 10.66 0.44 16.02
C TRP A 49 12.12 0.01 15.82
N GLN A 50 12.88 -0.16 16.91
CA GLN A 50 14.24 -0.69 16.89
C GLN A 50 14.30 -2.22 16.95
N GLN A 51 13.16 -2.88 17.15
CA GLN A 51 13.00 -4.34 17.20
C GLN A 51 12.09 -4.83 16.05
N PRO A 52 12.62 -4.98 14.82
CA PRO A 52 11.83 -5.35 13.63
C PRO A 52 10.99 -6.62 13.80
N GLU A 53 11.43 -7.57 14.62
CA GLU A 53 10.73 -8.80 14.95
C GLU A 53 9.38 -8.56 15.62
N GLN A 54 9.22 -7.49 16.41
CA GLN A 54 7.93 -7.15 17.02
C GLN A 54 6.91 -6.76 15.96
N MET A 55 7.31 -5.97 14.97
CA MET A 55 6.46 -5.60 13.85
C MET A 55 6.09 -6.82 12.99
N ALA A 56 7.04 -7.73 12.77
CA ALA A 56 6.81 -8.97 12.05
C ALA A 56 5.83 -9.91 12.79
N ALA A 57 5.95 -10.02 14.11
CA ALA A 57 5.03 -10.81 14.92
C ALA A 57 3.63 -10.19 14.97
N LEU A 58 3.53 -8.86 15.01
CA LEU A 58 2.26 -8.13 15.03
C LEU A 58 1.51 -8.27 13.71
N VAL A 59 2.18 -8.09 12.57
CA VAL A 59 1.49 -8.03 11.27
C VAL A 59 0.76 -9.32 10.91
N VAL A 60 1.21 -10.45 11.46
CA VAL A 60 0.57 -11.76 11.27
C VAL A 60 -0.72 -11.92 12.09
N LYS A 61 -0.88 -11.13 13.17
CA LYS A 61 -2.02 -11.20 14.08
C LYS A 61 -3.15 -10.25 13.68
N VAL A 62 -2.82 -9.14 13.02
CA VAL A 62 -3.81 -8.15 12.60
C VAL A 62 -4.43 -8.51 11.26
N LYS A 63 -5.70 -8.15 11.09
CA LYS A 63 -6.45 -8.35 9.85
C LYS A 63 -6.53 -7.02 9.08
N ILE A 64 -5.87 -6.97 7.93
CA ILE A 64 -5.92 -5.83 7.00
C ILE A 64 -6.80 -6.23 5.81
N GLU A 65 -7.82 -5.42 5.53
CA GLU A 65 -8.77 -5.65 4.43
C GLU A 65 -8.91 -4.40 3.58
N LEU A 66 -9.04 -4.60 2.25
CA LEU A 66 -9.36 -3.55 1.29
C LEU A 66 -10.79 -3.77 0.82
N CYS A 67 -11.69 -2.88 1.21
CA CYS A 67 -13.12 -2.95 0.91
C CYS A 67 -13.53 -1.70 0.12
N ASP A 68 -13.60 -1.83 -1.20
CA ASP A 68 -13.85 -0.73 -2.12
C ASP A 68 -12.83 0.41 -1.94
N ASP A 69 -13.29 1.58 -1.50
CA ASP A 69 -12.44 2.74 -1.20
C ASP A 69 -11.98 2.78 0.28
N ARG A 70 -12.34 1.78 1.08
CA ARG A 70 -12.02 1.69 2.52
C ARG A 70 -10.91 0.70 2.83
N VAL A 71 -10.20 1.00 3.91
CA VAL A 71 -9.15 0.16 4.48
C VAL A 71 -9.57 -0.17 5.90
N LEU A 72 -9.75 -1.46 6.18
CA LEU A 72 -10.11 -1.94 7.51
C LEU A 72 -8.89 -2.55 8.19
N LEU A 73 -8.72 -2.21 9.48
CA LEU A 73 -7.76 -2.84 10.38
C LEU A 73 -8.54 -3.44 11.55
N ASP A 74 -8.52 -4.77 11.66
CA ASP A 74 -9.29 -5.54 12.64
C ASP A 74 -10.79 -5.18 12.64
N GLY A 75 -11.35 -5.04 11.43
CA GLY A 75 -12.75 -4.68 11.20
C GLY A 75 -13.08 -3.21 11.42
N LYS A 76 -12.14 -2.37 11.87
CA LYS A 76 -12.34 -0.92 12.04
C LYS A 76 -11.88 -0.17 10.80
N ASP A 77 -12.70 0.75 10.31
CA ASP A 77 -12.31 1.66 9.23
C ASP A 77 -11.20 2.59 9.71
N VAL A 78 -10.05 2.53 9.03
CA VAL A 78 -8.88 3.35 9.32
C VAL A 78 -8.47 4.19 8.11
N SER A 79 -9.34 4.32 7.11
CA SER A 79 -9.03 4.95 5.82
C SER A 79 -8.45 6.35 5.97
N GLU A 80 -8.98 7.17 6.85
CA GLU A 80 -8.44 8.53 7.10
C GLU A 80 -7.23 8.49 8.03
N THR A 81 -7.31 7.71 9.13
CA THR A 81 -6.23 7.62 10.12
C THR A 81 -4.90 7.18 9.51
N ILE A 82 -4.91 6.22 8.58
CA ILE A 82 -3.66 5.76 7.95
C ILE A 82 -3.01 6.82 7.06
N ARG A 83 -3.70 7.92 6.73
CA ARG A 83 -3.20 9.00 5.88
C ARG A 83 -2.62 10.17 6.67
N THR A 84 -2.67 10.13 8.00
CA THR A 84 -2.06 11.16 8.84
C THR A 84 -0.54 11.20 8.67
N GLN A 85 0.05 12.34 9.01
CA GLN A 85 1.51 12.51 8.98
C GLN A 85 2.21 11.55 9.95
N GLU A 86 1.63 11.37 11.14
CA GLU A 86 2.17 10.48 12.18
C GLU A 86 2.34 9.03 11.67
N VAL A 87 1.33 8.47 11.00
CA VAL A 87 1.42 7.13 10.40
C VAL A 87 2.39 7.11 9.24
N THR A 88 2.36 8.16 8.41
CA THR A 88 3.27 8.32 7.27
C THR A 88 4.74 8.26 7.69
N ASP A 89 5.10 8.92 8.80
CA ASP A 89 6.48 8.99 9.30
C ASP A 89 7.01 7.63 9.74
N VAL A 90 6.15 6.79 10.32
CA VAL A 90 6.53 5.44 10.78
C VAL A 90 6.30 4.34 9.74
N THR A 91 5.68 4.63 8.60
CA THR A 91 5.37 3.62 7.56
C THR A 91 6.61 2.87 7.07
N ARG A 92 7.77 3.54 7.05
CA ARG A 92 9.03 2.92 6.63
C ARG A 92 9.41 1.69 7.46
N TYR A 93 9.08 1.66 8.76
CA TYR A 93 9.41 0.53 9.63
C TYR A 93 8.66 -0.75 9.24
N ALA A 94 7.43 -0.60 8.74
CA ALA A 94 6.68 -1.72 8.17
C ALA A 94 7.15 -2.03 6.74
N ALA A 95 7.36 -1.00 5.92
CA ALA A 95 7.68 -1.16 4.49
C ALA A 95 9.09 -1.70 4.23
N ASP A 96 10.07 -1.42 5.09
CA ASP A 96 11.46 -1.86 4.93
C ASP A 96 11.73 -3.21 5.61
N ASN A 97 10.82 -3.68 6.48
CA ASN A 97 10.95 -4.95 7.19
C ASN A 97 10.68 -6.15 6.24
N PRO A 98 11.66 -7.04 5.99
CA PRO A 98 11.50 -8.14 5.03
C PRO A 98 10.40 -9.15 5.40
N GLN A 99 10.21 -9.42 6.69
CA GLN A 99 9.18 -10.37 7.15
C GLN A 99 7.79 -9.78 6.95
N VAL A 100 7.62 -8.49 7.25
CA VAL A 100 6.38 -7.75 7.00
C VAL A 100 6.07 -7.71 5.51
N ARG A 101 7.06 -7.37 4.67
CA ARG A 101 6.91 -7.39 3.21
C ARG A 101 6.50 -8.77 2.70
N GLY A 102 7.14 -9.83 3.19
CA GLY A 102 6.79 -11.21 2.84
C GLY A 102 5.34 -11.56 3.17
N HIS A 103 4.84 -11.10 4.33
CA HIS A 103 3.42 -11.23 4.69
C HIS A 103 2.53 -10.41 3.76
N MET A 104 2.87 -9.15 3.49
CA MET A 104 2.12 -8.25 2.61
C MET A 104 2.00 -8.78 1.18
N VAL A 105 3.05 -9.38 0.63
CA VAL A 105 3.02 -10.04 -0.69
C VAL A 105 1.98 -11.16 -0.72
N ARG A 106 1.96 -12.02 0.30
CA ARG A 106 0.97 -13.12 0.38
C ARG A 106 -0.45 -12.57 0.48
N LEU A 107 -0.65 -11.54 1.31
CA LEU A 107 -1.96 -10.91 1.48
C LEU A 107 -2.46 -10.26 0.19
N GLN A 108 -1.59 -9.52 -0.51
CA GLN A 108 -1.93 -8.89 -1.80
C GLN A 108 -2.31 -9.94 -2.86
N ARG A 109 -1.57 -11.05 -2.94
CA ARG A 109 -1.89 -12.16 -3.85
C ARG A 109 -3.22 -12.82 -3.52
N ALA A 110 -3.50 -13.03 -2.23
CA ALA A 110 -4.77 -13.58 -1.78
C ALA A 110 -5.96 -12.65 -2.13
N MET A 111 -5.81 -11.34 -1.92
CA MET A 111 -6.83 -10.34 -2.28
C MET A 111 -7.10 -10.24 -3.79
N ALA A 112 -6.09 -10.56 -4.62
CA ALA A 112 -6.22 -10.58 -6.08
C ALA A 112 -6.73 -11.93 -6.62
N GLN A 113 -6.75 -12.99 -5.81
CA GLN A 113 -7.08 -14.33 -6.28
C GLN A 113 -8.52 -14.41 -6.79
N GLY A 114 -8.71 -14.95 -8.00
CA GLY A 114 -10.04 -15.10 -8.61
C GLY A 114 -10.65 -13.80 -9.15
N HIS A 115 -9.89 -12.69 -9.16
CA HIS A 115 -10.39 -11.39 -9.58
C HIS A 115 -9.43 -10.68 -10.53
N ASP A 116 -9.99 -9.81 -11.38
CA ASP A 116 -9.20 -8.83 -12.10
C ASP A 116 -8.80 -7.69 -11.15
N ALA A 117 -7.53 -7.26 -11.20
CA ALA A 117 -7.03 -6.24 -10.28
C ALA A 117 -6.00 -5.30 -10.92
N VAL A 118 -6.04 -4.05 -10.48
CA VAL A 118 -5.00 -3.04 -10.69
C VAL A 118 -4.28 -2.82 -9.36
N ALA A 119 -3.01 -3.19 -9.29
CA ALA A 119 -2.17 -3.02 -8.09
C ALA A 119 -1.16 -1.89 -8.29
N GLU A 120 -1.06 -0.99 -7.32
CA GLU A 120 -0.09 0.10 -7.35
C GLU A 120 0.94 -0.03 -6.23
N GLY A 121 2.20 0.31 -6.51
CA GLY A 121 3.25 0.28 -5.50
C GLY A 121 4.63 0.63 -6.03
N ARG A 122 5.68 0.02 -5.47
CA ARG A 122 7.07 0.25 -5.88
C ARG A 122 7.66 -0.93 -6.65
N ASP A 123 7.17 -2.13 -6.38
CA ASP A 123 7.70 -3.41 -6.80
C ASP A 123 6.59 -4.44 -7.12
N GLN A 124 5.41 -3.96 -7.53
CA GLN A 124 4.25 -4.78 -7.84
C GLN A 124 4.51 -5.68 -9.05
N GLY A 125 5.05 -5.13 -10.14
CA GLY A 125 5.34 -5.87 -11.37
C GLY A 125 6.59 -6.75 -11.30
N THR A 126 7.45 -6.56 -10.30
CA THR A 126 8.73 -7.26 -10.16
C THR A 126 8.71 -8.32 -9.06
N VAL A 127 8.04 -8.06 -7.94
CA VAL A 127 8.05 -8.93 -6.74
C VAL A 127 6.67 -9.54 -6.50
N VAL A 128 5.63 -8.70 -6.42
CA VAL A 128 4.30 -9.16 -6.00
C VAL A 128 3.62 -9.98 -7.09
N PHE A 129 3.53 -9.42 -8.30
CA PHE A 129 2.87 -10.00 -9.46
C PHE A 129 3.84 -10.04 -10.66
N PRO A 130 4.89 -10.88 -10.62
CA PRO A 130 5.87 -10.98 -11.71
C PRO A 130 5.25 -11.47 -13.02
N ASN A 131 4.09 -12.13 -12.97
CA ASN A 131 3.36 -12.61 -14.14
C ASN A 131 2.15 -11.71 -14.50
N ALA A 132 2.11 -10.46 -14.02
CA ALA A 132 1.07 -9.51 -14.40
C ALA A 132 1.01 -9.33 -15.93
N ALA A 133 -0.21 -9.26 -16.47
CA ALA A 133 -0.45 -9.17 -17.91
C ALA A 133 -0.01 -7.83 -18.49
N CYS A 134 -0.13 -6.75 -17.69
CA CYS A 134 0.39 -5.43 -18.03
C CYS A 134 1.17 -4.85 -16.86
N LYS A 135 2.33 -4.26 -17.14
CA LYS A 135 3.19 -3.64 -16.14
C LYS A 135 3.54 -2.23 -16.59
N PHE A 136 3.12 -1.24 -15.82
CA PHE A 136 3.43 0.17 -16.07
C PHE A 136 4.37 0.70 -14.99
N PHE A 137 5.29 1.57 -15.38
CA PHE A 137 6.13 2.31 -14.46
C PHE A 137 5.94 3.80 -14.69
N LEU A 138 5.36 4.49 -13.70
CA LEU A 138 5.14 5.93 -13.75
C LEU A 138 6.36 6.64 -13.18
N THR A 139 6.82 7.62 -13.94
CA THR A 139 7.88 8.54 -13.51
C THR A 139 7.38 9.97 -13.52
N ALA A 140 8.03 10.83 -12.74
CA ALA A 140 7.82 12.27 -12.73
C ALA A 140 9.10 12.95 -12.25
N SER A 141 9.30 14.21 -12.65
CA SER A 141 10.47 14.98 -12.19
C SER A 141 10.45 15.14 -10.65
N PRO A 142 11.62 15.20 -9.98
CA PRO A 142 11.68 15.43 -8.53
C PRO A 142 10.86 16.64 -8.06
N ARG A 143 10.90 17.74 -8.84
CA ARG A 143 10.12 18.96 -8.59
C ARG A 143 8.62 18.70 -8.59
N GLN A 144 8.10 18.00 -9.59
CA GLN A 144 6.67 17.66 -9.67
C GLN A 144 6.23 16.75 -8.52
N ARG A 145 7.07 15.78 -8.13
CA ARG A 145 6.78 14.91 -6.98
C ARG A 145 6.72 15.69 -5.68
N ALA A 146 7.64 16.63 -5.47
CA ALA A 146 7.66 17.50 -4.29
C ALA A 146 6.42 18.41 -4.23
N GLN A 147 6.03 19.00 -5.35
CA GLN A 147 4.81 19.83 -5.44
C GLN A 147 3.54 19.04 -5.11
N ARG A 148 3.39 17.84 -5.67
CA ARG A 148 2.25 16.97 -5.34
C ARG A 148 2.24 16.57 -3.87
N ARG A 149 3.40 16.23 -3.31
CA ARG A 149 3.52 15.87 -1.90
C ARG A 149 3.14 17.03 -0.98
N LEU A 150 3.50 18.27 -1.35
CA LEU A 150 3.08 19.44 -0.61
C LEU A 150 1.56 19.65 -0.68
N GLY A 151 0.97 19.44 -1.87
CA GLY A 151 -0.48 19.48 -2.04
C GLY A 151 -1.20 18.47 -1.15
N ASP A 152 -0.71 17.22 -1.08
CA ASP A 152 -1.27 16.16 -0.22
C ASP A 152 -1.19 16.50 1.29
N LEU A 153 -0.30 17.40 1.71
CA LEU A 153 -0.15 17.83 3.11
C LEU A 153 -1.07 19.00 3.48
N GLN A 154 -1.62 19.70 2.48
CA GLN A 154 -2.41 20.93 2.66
C GLN A 154 -3.93 20.68 2.50
N SER A 155 -4.32 19.46 2.16
CA SER A 155 -5.69 19.00 1.92
C SER A 155 -6.15 18.03 2.99
#